data_AF-A0A9P7EDA2-F1
#
_entry.id   AF-A0A9P7EDA2-F1
#
_cell.length_a   1.000
_cell.length_b   1.000
_cell.length_c   1.000
_cell.angle_alpha   90.00
_cell.angle_beta   90.00
_cell.angle_gamma   90.00
#
_symmetry.space_group_name_H-M   'P 1'
#
loop_
_entity.id
_entity.type
_entity.pdbx_description
1 polymer ?
#
loop_
_entity_poly.entity_id
_entity_poly.type
_entity_poly.pdbx_seq_one_letter_code
_entity_poly.pdbx_strand_id
1 'polypeptide(L)'
;MSVHGIIRNVKWPELVLTPKDGGLVGEKYGGTVTQRWGGKYKWDQKTQGYLGTVKNDGSGDYLAWNSDTKAVMSLNEHWWKIVFQGGHVGFQVPHTAQSPTAFRTLQLEADKSVILKNQEGDLIDAQLWGILEG
;
A
#
# COMPACT_ATOMS: atom_id res chain seq x y z
N MET A 1 -4.37 7.10 14.98
CA MET A 1 -3.60 8.19 14.34
C MET A 1 -3.96 8.20 12.87
N SER A 2 -4.21 9.38 12.28
CA SER A 2 -4.50 9.54 10.85
C SER A 2 -3.25 10.00 10.11
N VAL A 3 -3.10 9.57 8.87
CA VAL A 3 -2.00 9.95 7.97
C VAL A 3 -2.63 10.55 6.73
N HIS A 4 -2.17 11.72 6.30
CA HIS A 4 -2.56 12.33 5.04
C HIS A 4 -1.31 12.73 4.28
N GLY A 5 -1.24 12.40 2.99
CA GLY A 5 -0.09 12.75 2.19
C GLY A 5 -0.02 12.03 0.87
N ILE A 6 1.19 12.03 0.30
CA ILE A 6 1.51 11.36 -0.95
C ILE A 6 2.30 10.10 -0.61
N ILE A 7 1.90 8.97 -1.22
CA ILE A 7 2.58 7.69 -1.05
C ILE A 7 3.63 7.57 -2.15
N ARG A 8 4.88 7.88 -1.83
CA ARG A 8 6.03 7.87 -2.74
C ARG A 8 6.78 6.55 -2.66
N ASN A 9 7.17 5.98 -3.79
CA ASN A 9 7.98 4.76 -3.78
C ASN A 9 9.42 5.05 -3.31
N VAL A 10 10.00 4.21 -2.45
CA VAL A 10 11.39 4.42 -1.99
C VAL A 10 12.41 4.05 -3.07
N LYS A 11 12.15 3.00 -3.85
CA LYS A 11 13.04 2.53 -4.91
C LYS A 11 13.07 3.52 -6.10
N TRP A 12 11.92 4.08 -6.46
CA TRP A 12 11.78 5.10 -7.50
C TRP A 12 11.13 6.36 -6.93
N PRO A 13 11.92 7.27 -6.32
CA PRO A 13 11.41 8.41 -5.56
C PRO A 13 10.69 9.47 -6.42
N GLU A 14 10.81 9.43 -7.73
CA GLU A 14 10.05 10.27 -8.64
C GLU A 14 8.61 9.77 -8.88
N LEU A 15 8.28 8.55 -8.43
CA LEU A 15 7.00 7.90 -8.67
C LEU A 15 6.17 7.78 -7.38
N VAL A 16 4.88 8.12 -7.52
CA VAL A 16 3.89 8.10 -6.44
C VAL A 16 2.72 7.21 -6.81
N LEU A 17 2.13 6.57 -5.80
CA LEU A 17 0.99 5.69 -5.95
C LEU A 17 -0.22 6.49 -6.44
N THR A 18 -0.71 6.14 -7.63
CA THR A 18 -1.77 6.88 -8.34
C THR A 18 -2.83 5.90 -8.84
N PRO A 19 -4.13 6.12 -8.53
CA PRO A 19 -5.22 5.36 -9.13
C PRO A 19 -5.34 5.67 -10.63
N LYS A 20 -5.51 4.65 -11.46
CA LYS A 20 -5.69 4.82 -12.91
C LYS A 20 -6.45 3.65 -13.51
N ASP A 21 -7.48 3.94 -14.31
CA ASP A 21 -8.26 2.96 -15.08
C ASP A 21 -8.74 1.74 -14.26
N GLY A 22 -9.16 1.96 -13.00
CA GLY A 22 -9.61 0.91 -12.09
C GLY A 22 -8.49 0.12 -11.38
N GLY A 23 -7.24 0.42 -11.68
CA GLY A 23 -6.04 -0.12 -11.02
C GLY A 23 -5.18 0.97 -10.38
N LEU A 24 -3.91 0.63 -10.17
CA LEU A 24 -2.91 1.48 -9.53
C LEU A 24 -1.62 1.47 -10.35
N VAL A 25 -0.97 2.63 -10.43
CA VAL A 25 0.28 2.84 -11.15
C VAL A 25 1.21 3.77 -10.36
N GLY A 26 2.50 3.72 -10.70
CA GLY A 26 3.46 4.73 -10.29
C GLY A 26 3.50 5.87 -11.32
N GLU A 27 3.07 7.06 -10.94
CA GLU A 27 3.18 8.25 -11.80
C GLU A 27 4.00 9.34 -11.13
N LYS A 28 4.51 10.28 -11.93
CA LYS A 28 5.13 11.48 -11.36
C LYS A 28 4.06 12.28 -10.62
N TYR A 29 4.46 12.88 -9.50
CA TYR A 29 3.56 13.75 -8.76
C TYR A 29 3.18 14.98 -9.60
N GLY A 30 1.89 15.14 -9.87
CA GLY A 30 1.32 16.23 -10.65
C GLY A 30 0.46 17.19 -9.81
N GLY A 31 0.38 17.01 -8.49
CA GLY A 31 -0.41 17.88 -7.62
C GLY A 31 -1.90 17.57 -7.59
N THR A 32 -2.35 16.44 -8.14
CA THR A 32 -3.77 16.12 -8.20
C THR A 32 -4.29 15.53 -6.89
N VAL A 33 -5.57 15.77 -6.60
CA VAL A 33 -6.23 15.19 -5.41
C VAL A 33 -6.28 13.65 -5.46
N THR A 34 -6.27 13.06 -6.68
CA THR A 34 -6.21 11.61 -6.87
C THR A 34 -4.86 11.01 -6.48
N GLN A 35 -3.81 11.81 -6.28
CA GLN A 35 -2.51 11.36 -5.78
C GLN A 35 -2.34 11.58 -4.27
N ARG A 36 -3.37 12.11 -3.61
CA ARG A 36 -3.41 12.31 -2.16
C ARG A 36 -4.17 11.18 -1.49
N TRP A 37 -3.62 10.73 -0.37
CA TRP A 37 -4.08 9.58 0.36
C TRP A 37 -4.20 9.92 1.84
N GLY A 38 -5.37 9.64 2.39
CA GLY A 38 -5.64 9.57 3.82
C GLY A 38 -5.53 8.14 4.35
N GLY A 39 -5.47 7.97 5.66
CA GLY A 39 -5.44 6.65 6.26
C GLY A 39 -5.51 6.68 7.76
N LYS A 40 -5.78 5.52 8.36
CA LYS A 40 -5.68 5.30 9.80
C LYS A 40 -4.96 3.99 10.05
N TYR A 41 -4.28 3.88 11.18
CA TYR A 41 -3.67 2.62 11.60
C TYR A 41 -3.88 2.35 13.08
N LYS A 42 -3.80 1.07 13.44
CA LYS A 42 -3.94 0.55 14.80
C LYS A 42 -3.01 -0.64 15.01
N TRP A 43 -2.62 -0.87 16.26
CA TRP A 43 -2.00 -2.14 16.65
C TRP A 43 -3.07 -3.23 16.73
N ASP A 44 -2.81 -4.38 16.16
CA ASP A 44 -3.66 -5.56 16.25
C ASP A 44 -2.98 -6.64 17.10
N GLN A 45 -3.60 -6.98 18.22
CA GLN A 45 -3.06 -7.95 19.17
C GLN A 45 -3.04 -9.37 18.60
N LYS A 46 -3.99 -9.70 17.71
CA LYS A 46 -4.12 -11.06 17.13
C LYS A 46 -2.97 -11.38 16.17
N THR A 47 -2.60 -10.42 15.33
CA THR A 47 -1.50 -10.57 14.36
C THR A 47 -0.17 -10.03 14.87
N GLN A 48 -0.14 -9.49 16.10
CA GLN A 48 1.02 -8.82 16.72
C GLN A 48 1.70 -7.86 15.74
N GLY A 49 0.91 -7.01 15.11
CA GLY A 49 1.39 -6.09 14.09
C GLY A 49 0.48 -4.89 13.91
N TYR A 50 0.94 -3.91 13.13
CA TYR A 50 0.12 -2.78 12.76
C TYR A 50 -0.78 -3.13 11.58
N LEU A 51 -2.04 -2.75 11.68
CA LEU A 51 -2.98 -2.75 10.58
C LEU A 51 -3.28 -1.31 10.17
N GLY A 52 -3.36 -1.04 8.87
CA GLY A 52 -3.61 0.29 8.32
C GLY A 52 -4.60 0.25 7.16
N THR A 53 -5.38 1.31 7.04
CA THR A 53 -6.24 1.55 5.87
C THR A 53 -5.75 2.79 5.15
N VAL A 54 -5.91 2.80 3.84
CA VAL A 54 -5.43 3.87 2.97
C VAL A 54 -6.58 4.22 2.03
N LYS A 55 -7.03 5.47 2.07
CA LYS A 55 -8.18 6.02 1.35
C LYS A 55 -7.70 7.11 0.41
N ASN A 56 -8.11 7.05 -0.85
CA ASN A 56 -7.81 8.09 -1.81
C ASN A 56 -8.67 9.33 -1.52
N ASP A 57 -8.06 10.50 -1.45
CA ASP A 57 -8.80 11.73 -1.16
C ASP A 57 -9.64 12.19 -2.35
N GLY A 58 -9.24 11.83 -3.58
CA GLY A 58 -9.96 12.20 -4.80
C GLY A 58 -11.23 11.38 -5.03
N SER A 59 -11.15 10.05 -4.94
CA SER A 59 -12.32 9.19 -5.17
C SER A 59 -13.08 8.80 -3.90
N GLY A 60 -12.41 8.83 -2.75
CA GLY A 60 -12.95 8.29 -1.50
C GLY A 60 -12.84 6.77 -1.38
N ASP A 61 -12.30 6.08 -2.38
CA ASP A 61 -12.08 4.63 -2.35
C ASP A 61 -10.82 4.26 -1.56
N TYR A 62 -10.77 3.04 -1.06
CA TYR A 62 -9.64 2.47 -0.36
C TYR A 62 -8.70 1.72 -1.30
N LEU A 63 -7.40 1.83 -1.03
CA LEU A 63 -6.40 0.89 -1.53
C LEU A 63 -6.74 -0.50 -0.98
N ALA A 64 -6.97 -1.45 -1.87
CA ALA A 64 -7.45 -2.78 -1.54
C ALA A 64 -6.77 -3.85 -2.40
N TRP A 65 -7.15 -5.10 -2.16
CA TRP A 65 -6.83 -6.22 -3.02
C TRP A 65 -8.09 -7.00 -3.35
N ASN A 66 -8.14 -7.64 -4.51
CA ASN A 66 -9.27 -8.49 -4.92
C ASN A 66 -8.98 -9.99 -4.69
N SER A 67 -9.93 -10.86 -5.04
CA SER A 67 -9.81 -12.33 -4.94
C SER A 67 -8.66 -12.90 -5.76
N ASP A 68 -8.32 -12.24 -6.87
CA ASP A 68 -7.18 -12.59 -7.72
C ASP A 68 -5.86 -12.02 -7.18
N THR A 69 -5.91 -11.40 -6.00
CA THR A 69 -4.77 -10.81 -5.28
C THR A 69 -4.05 -9.75 -6.11
N LYS A 70 -4.81 -8.94 -6.83
CA LYS A 70 -4.34 -7.73 -7.49
C LYS A 70 -4.64 -6.51 -6.63
N ALA A 71 -3.76 -5.52 -6.68
CA ALA A 71 -4.00 -4.22 -6.05
C ALA A 71 -5.11 -3.49 -6.83
N VAL A 72 -6.13 -3.00 -6.13
CA VAL A 72 -7.30 -2.36 -6.73
C VAL A 72 -7.80 -1.21 -5.85
N MET A 73 -8.71 -0.40 -6.39
CA MET A 73 -9.51 0.54 -5.61
C MET A 73 -10.82 -0.11 -5.18
N SER A 74 -11.27 0.13 -3.94
CA SER A 74 -12.52 -0.42 -3.41
C SER A 74 -13.29 0.60 -2.59
N LEU A 75 -14.61 0.64 -2.74
CA LEU A 75 -15.50 1.40 -1.86
C LEU A 75 -15.45 0.91 -0.40
N ASN A 76 -15.04 -0.35 -0.19
CA ASN A 76 -15.00 -0.97 1.12
C ASN A 76 -13.61 -0.82 1.76
N GLU A 77 -13.61 -0.59 3.07
CA GLU A 77 -12.38 -0.46 3.84
C GLU A 77 -11.59 -1.78 3.90
N HIS A 78 -10.30 -1.73 3.53
CA HIS A 78 -9.38 -2.86 3.58
C HIS A 78 -8.20 -2.58 4.51
N TRP A 79 -7.92 -3.53 5.40
CA TRP A 79 -6.87 -3.42 6.39
C TRP A 79 -5.61 -4.16 5.94
N TRP A 80 -4.58 -3.39 5.60
CA TRP A 80 -3.25 -3.89 5.27
C TRP A 80 -2.46 -4.14 6.54
N LYS A 81 -1.64 -5.18 6.57
CA LYS A 81 -0.55 -5.27 7.54
C LYS A 81 0.53 -4.24 7.14
N ILE A 82 0.93 -3.41 8.09
CA ILE A 82 1.89 -2.33 7.89
C ILE A 82 3.22 -2.71 8.52
N VAL A 83 4.29 -2.60 7.73
CA VAL A 83 5.67 -2.76 8.19
C VAL A 83 6.31 -1.38 8.25
N PHE A 84 6.89 -1.01 9.39
CA PHE A 84 7.61 0.26 9.52
C PHE A 84 9.10 0.01 9.51
N GLN A 85 9.83 0.68 8.61
CA GLN A 85 11.28 0.55 8.49
C GLN A 85 11.92 1.85 8.03
N GLY A 86 12.86 2.37 8.82
CA GLY A 86 13.64 3.57 8.47
C GLY A 86 12.78 4.79 8.13
N GLY A 87 11.64 4.98 8.82
CA GLY A 87 10.70 6.07 8.54
C GLY A 87 9.75 5.83 7.35
N HIS A 88 9.80 4.67 6.72
CA HIS A 88 8.96 4.27 5.59
C HIS A 88 7.99 3.15 5.97
N VAL A 89 7.02 2.90 5.09
CA VAL A 89 5.98 1.88 5.28
C VAL A 89 6.00 0.84 4.16
N GLY A 90 5.89 -0.44 4.51
CA GLY A 90 5.56 -1.53 3.61
C GLY A 90 4.10 -1.93 3.79
N PHE A 91 3.41 -2.23 2.69
CA PHE A 91 2.03 -2.71 2.71
C PHE A 91 1.99 -4.21 2.38
N GLN A 92 1.40 -4.99 3.26
CA GLN A 92 1.25 -6.42 3.09
C GLN A 92 -0.22 -6.83 3.23
N VAL A 93 -0.66 -7.74 2.36
CA VAL A 93 -1.94 -8.43 2.53
C VAL A 93 -1.88 -9.30 3.79
N PRO A 94 -2.81 -9.14 4.77
CA PRO A 94 -2.81 -9.98 5.97
C PRO A 94 -2.78 -11.47 5.62
N HIS A 95 -1.95 -12.26 6.31
CA HIS A 95 -1.88 -13.70 6.07
C HIS A 95 -3.27 -14.33 6.25
N THR A 96 -3.68 -15.14 5.29
CA THR A 96 -4.67 -16.18 5.54
C THR A 96 -3.95 -17.37 6.15
N ALA A 97 -4.64 -18.15 6.99
CA ALA A 97 -4.05 -19.29 7.72
C ALA A 97 -3.48 -20.42 6.82
N GLN A 98 -3.50 -20.26 5.49
CA GLN A 98 -3.21 -21.29 4.50
C GLN A 98 -1.75 -21.31 4.01
N SER A 99 -0.94 -20.28 4.27
CA SER A 99 0.50 -20.34 3.99
C SER A 99 1.29 -19.41 4.94
N PRO A 100 2.05 -19.97 5.91
CA PRO A 100 2.78 -19.16 6.88
C PRO A 100 4.03 -18.50 6.30
N THR A 101 4.59 -19.03 5.21
CA THR A 101 5.87 -18.57 4.63
C THR A 101 5.74 -17.70 3.40
N ALA A 102 4.57 -17.69 2.75
CA ALA A 102 4.31 -16.88 1.57
C ALA A 102 3.38 -15.71 1.92
N PHE A 103 3.81 -14.50 1.59
CA PHE A 103 3.00 -13.29 1.74
C PHE A 103 3.07 -12.43 0.49
N ARG A 104 2.15 -11.45 0.41
CA ARG A 104 2.05 -10.55 -0.73
C ARG A 104 2.23 -9.12 -0.29
N THR A 105 3.13 -8.41 -0.95
CA THR A 105 3.43 -7.01 -0.67
C THR A 105 3.11 -6.12 -1.86
N LEU A 106 2.71 -4.88 -1.57
CA LEU A 106 2.50 -3.86 -2.59
C LEU A 106 3.83 -3.44 -3.19
N GLN A 107 3.97 -3.61 -4.50
CA GLN A 107 5.19 -3.38 -5.23
C GLN A 107 4.91 -2.53 -6.46
N LEU A 108 5.80 -1.59 -6.73
CA LEU A 108 5.97 -0.96 -8.01
C LEU A 108 6.95 -1.82 -8.83
N GLU A 109 6.69 -1.97 -10.13
CA GLU A 109 7.60 -2.60 -11.08
C GLU A 109 8.19 -1.55 -12.03
N ALA A 110 9.24 -1.94 -12.78
CA ALA A 110 9.98 -1.01 -13.64
C ALA A 110 9.13 -0.41 -14.77
N ASP A 111 8.08 -1.12 -15.19
CA ASP A 111 7.08 -0.65 -16.15
C ASP A 111 6.03 0.30 -15.55
N LYS A 112 6.21 0.66 -14.28
CA LYS A 112 5.33 1.51 -13.45
C LYS A 112 4.00 0.88 -13.06
N SER A 113 3.80 -0.41 -13.33
CA SER A 113 2.66 -1.12 -12.80
C SER A 113 2.78 -1.30 -11.28
N VAL A 114 1.65 -1.15 -10.57
CA VAL A 114 1.59 -1.49 -9.14
C VAL A 114 0.88 -2.82 -9.00
N ILE A 115 1.58 -3.78 -8.41
CA ILE A 115 1.15 -5.16 -8.27
C ILE A 115 1.24 -5.63 -6.82
N LEU A 116 0.66 -6.79 -6.54
CA LEU A 116 0.98 -7.55 -5.34
C LEU A 116 1.91 -8.69 -5.72
N LYS A 117 3.12 -8.65 -5.19
CA LYS A 117 4.15 -9.66 -5.48
C LYS A 117 4.17 -10.69 -4.37
N ASN A 118 4.15 -11.96 -4.75
CA ASN A 118 4.43 -13.05 -3.82
C ASN A 118 5.89 -12.95 -3.37
N GLN A 119 6.10 -13.03 -2.06
CA GLN A 119 7.40 -13.09 -1.43
C GLN A 119 7.44 -14.28 -0.48
N GLU A 120 8.59 -14.93 -0.44
CA GLU A 120 8.97 -15.93 0.55
C GLU A 120 10.15 -15.33 1.33
N GLY A 121 10.13 -15.41 2.67
CA GLY A 121 11.18 -14.83 3.50
C GLY A 121 10.64 -13.96 4.64
N ASP A 122 11.37 -12.89 4.98
CA ASP A 122 11.00 -12.03 6.10
C ASP A 122 10.24 -10.78 5.62
N LEU A 123 9.32 -10.29 6.46
CA LEU A 123 8.51 -9.10 6.18
C LEU A 123 9.31 -7.83 5.83
N ILE A 124 10.58 -7.78 6.21
CA ILE A 124 11.52 -6.70 5.91
C ILE A 124 11.80 -6.57 4.39
N ASP A 125 11.50 -7.60 3.60
CA ASP A 125 11.72 -7.59 2.15
C ASP A 125 10.58 -6.90 1.37
N ALA A 126 9.55 -6.41 2.06
CA ALA A 126 8.52 -5.59 1.46
C ALA A 126 9.14 -4.33 0.85
N GLN A 127 8.73 -3.95 -0.36
CA GLN A 127 9.13 -2.66 -0.89
C GLN A 127 8.48 -1.55 -0.07
N LEU A 128 9.32 -0.59 0.27
CA LEU A 128 8.96 0.49 1.16
C LEU A 128 8.44 1.70 0.38
N TRP A 129 7.56 2.43 1.04
CA TRP A 129 6.90 3.63 0.56
C TRP A 129 7.06 4.74 1.59
N GLY A 130 7.46 5.93 1.14
CA GLY A 130 7.49 7.12 1.97
C GLY A 130 6.14 7.81 1.96
N ILE A 131 5.73 8.33 3.12
CA ILE A 131 4.60 9.24 3.22
C ILE A 131 5.16 10.65 3.28
N LEU A 132 4.84 11.46 2.28
CA LEU A 132 5.21 12.87 2.27
C LEU A 132 3.99 13.72 2.58
N GLU A 133 4.15 14.69 3.47
CA GLU A 133 3.20 15.80 3.57
C GLU A 133 3.24 16.56 2.24
N GLY A 134 2.08 16.78 1.63
CA GLY A 134 1.96 17.35 0.28
C GLY A 134 0.76 18.25 0.13
#